data_AF-A0A1Q2YFF1-F1
#
_entry.id   AF-A0A1Q2YFF1-F1
#
_cell.length_a   1.000
_cell.length_b   1.000
_cell.length_c   1.000
_cell.angle_alpha   90.00
_cell.angle_beta   90.00
_cell.angle_gamma   90.00
#
_symmetry.space_group_name_H-M   'P 1'
#
loop_
_entity.id
_entity.type
_entity.pdbx_description
1 polymer ?
#
loop_
_entity_poly.entity_id
_entity_poly.type
_entity_poly.pdbx_seq_one_letter_code
_entity_poly.pdbx_strand_id
1 'polypeptide(L)'
;MVDGTSSNQKQFYAGSYYDYVFNIDIEDGKPPLKLPVNTVDNPYDVAETFLAKHDLPHSYLQQIVNFIMQNAEGISLDASKARKSGILPQTKYLTFDKADQAKLIAAFKKLNVKQPADKQISENFETLLNCEDYDAIHRVALDIIETWEADTKLLGFDILRAIIVLIKPSAELFPIIRTGLEANGLTPKIQMMTIRILINTFSAKGWGEQMMLDEDILDIIFTDYLYENLSKDAKFLPITVSTLVLDYAVLVNKFQLTKFQNRLLTIIEKLVTIPYIMKDDESAYRLLVSVGTLNYMHGIQDKTKFLAPFANFKGERFEVIKKEISE
;
A
#
# COMPACT_ATOMS: atom_id res chain seq x y z
N MET A 1 16.66 -52.91 -3.64
CA MET A 1 17.60 -51.79 -3.44
C MET A 1 16.85 -50.52 -3.81
N VAL A 2 16.71 -49.63 -2.84
CA VAL A 2 16.11 -48.31 -3.01
C VAL A 2 17.24 -47.36 -3.41
N ASP A 3 17.03 -46.59 -4.47
CA ASP A 3 17.82 -45.42 -4.87
C ASP A 3 16.76 -44.38 -5.27
N GLY A 4 16.64 -43.17 -4.73
CA GLY A 4 17.60 -42.36 -3.99
C GLY A 4 17.71 -40.98 -4.65
N THR A 5 16.78 -40.07 -4.33
CA THR A 5 16.85 -38.59 -4.47
C THR A 5 16.79 -37.92 -5.86
N SER A 6 15.63 -37.35 -6.20
CA SER A 6 15.52 -36.11 -6.99
C SER A 6 15.35 -34.92 -6.03
N SER A 7 16.45 -34.27 -5.65
CA SER A 7 16.38 -33.04 -4.84
C SER A 7 16.01 -31.85 -5.74
N ASN A 8 14.81 -31.29 -5.58
CA ASN A 8 14.47 -29.97 -6.12
C ASN A 8 15.41 -28.93 -5.50
N GLN A 9 16.38 -28.42 -6.27
CA GLN A 9 17.25 -27.34 -5.81
C GLN A 9 16.45 -26.03 -5.78
N LYS A 10 16.39 -25.38 -4.61
CA LYS A 10 15.76 -24.06 -4.45
C LYS A 10 16.40 -23.03 -5.38
N GLN A 11 15.57 -22.17 -5.97
CA GLN A 11 15.98 -21.11 -6.90
C GLN A 11 16.16 -19.78 -6.16
N PHE A 12 17.26 -19.08 -6.44
CA PHE A 12 17.53 -17.76 -5.86
C PHE A 12 16.86 -16.66 -6.67
N TYR A 13 16.03 -15.83 -6.02
CA TYR A 13 15.38 -14.68 -6.64
C TYR A 13 15.17 -13.56 -5.62
N ALA A 14 15.43 -12.31 -6.03
CA ALA A 14 15.20 -11.11 -5.22
C ALA A 14 15.74 -11.18 -3.77
N GLY A 15 16.92 -11.80 -3.57
CA GLY A 15 17.56 -11.89 -2.25
C GLY A 15 17.10 -13.05 -1.36
N SER A 16 16.26 -13.96 -1.86
CA SER A 16 15.76 -15.13 -1.11
C SER A 16 15.72 -16.40 -1.98
N TYR A 17 15.68 -17.56 -1.32
CA TYR A 17 15.58 -18.87 -1.98
C TYR A 17 14.13 -19.37 -1.95
N TYR A 18 13.63 -19.79 -3.11
CA TYR A 18 12.27 -20.28 -3.30
C TYR A 18 12.28 -21.70 -3.87
N ASP A 19 11.23 -22.48 -3.60
CA ASP A 19 11.13 -23.82 -4.17
C ASP A 19 10.88 -23.76 -5.70
N TYR A 20 10.13 -22.75 -6.17
CA TYR A 20 9.91 -22.47 -7.59
C TYR A 20 9.97 -20.96 -7.88
N VAL A 21 10.42 -20.59 -9.08
CA VAL A 21 10.27 -19.24 -9.64
C VAL A 21 9.70 -19.37 -11.05
N PHE A 22 8.40 -19.15 -11.21
CA PHE A 22 7.71 -19.28 -12.48
C PHE A 22 7.80 -18.00 -13.30
N ASN A 23 7.82 -18.13 -14.63
CA ASN A 23 7.67 -17.01 -15.56
C ASN A 23 6.20 -16.95 -15.99
N ILE A 24 5.53 -15.83 -15.72
CA ILE A 24 4.12 -15.63 -15.99
C ILE A 24 3.98 -14.59 -17.11
N ASP A 25 3.47 -15.05 -18.25
CA ASP A 25 3.10 -14.21 -19.39
C ASP A 25 1.66 -13.73 -19.20
N ILE A 26 1.46 -12.41 -19.14
CA ILE A 26 0.14 -11.81 -18.86
C ILE A 26 -0.33 -10.90 -20.00
N GLU A 27 0.59 -10.20 -20.65
CA GLU A 27 0.30 -9.29 -21.75
C GLU A 27 1.19 -9.59 -22.96
N ASP A 28 0.58 -9.60 -24.14
CA ASP A 28 1.27 -9.87 -25.40
C ASP A 28 2.34 -8.80 -25.69
N GLY A 29 3.56 -9.23 -26.00
CA GLY A 29 4.71 -8.35 -26.26
C GLY A 29 5.42 -7.76 -25.04
N LYS A 30 4.99 -8.04 -23.80
CA LYS A 30 5.75 -7.66 -22.58
C LYS A 30 6.62 -8.83 -22.07
N PRO A 31 7.76 -8.55 -21.41
CA PRO A 31 8.55 -9.60 -20.78
C PRO A 31 7.75 -10.34 -19.68
N PRO A 32 7.93 -11.66 -19.52
CA PRO A 32 7.29 -12.43 -18.46
C PRO A 32 7.66 -11.92 -17.07
N LEU A 33 6.69 -11.98 -16.15
CA LEU A 33 6.85 -11.59 -14.76
C LEU A 33 7.23 -12.82 -13.91
N LYS A 34 8.15 -12.63 -12.95
CA LYS A 34 8.62 -13.73 -12.10
C LYS A 34 7.76 -13.90 -10.85
N LEU A 35 7.19 -15.09 -10.68
CA LEU A 35 6.35 -15.53 -9.56
C LEU A 35 7.15 -16.51 -8.67
N PRO A 36 7.73 -16.03 -7.56
CA PRO A 36 8.39 -16.89 -6.58
C PRO A 36 7.37 -17.62 -5.69
N VAL A 37 7.55 -18.92 -5.47
CA VAL A 37 6.63 -19.79 -4.71
C VAL A 37 7.41 -20.78 -3.84
N ASN A 38 7.03 -20.95 -2.56
CA ASN A 38 7.43 -22.13 -1.77
C ASN A 38 6.28 -23.13 -1.69
N THR A 39 6.59 -24.43 -1.57
CA THR A 39 5.56 -25.50 -1.45
C THR A 39 4.72 -25.38 -0.18
N VAL A 40 5.25 -24.67 0.82
CA VAL A 40 4.57 -24.41 2.10
C VAL A 40 3.69 -23.16 2.08
N ASP A 41 3.82 -22.33 1.04
CA ASP A 41 3.06 -21.08 0.95
C ASP A 41 1.61 -21.35 0.52
N ASN A 42 0.69 -20.50 0.97
CA ASN A 42 -0.68 -20.52 0.45
C ASN A 42 -0.70 -19.93 -0.97
N PRO A 43 -1.23 -20.65 -1.98
CA PRO A 43 -1.32 -20.16 -3.36
C PRO A 43 -2.03 -18.82 -3.52
N TYR A 44 -3.08 -18.55 -2.73
CA TYR A 44 -3.82 -17.29 -2.76
C TYR A 44 -2.98 -16.13 -2.28
N ASP A 45 -2.28 -16.29 -1.16
CA ASP A 45 -1.38 -15.29 -0.61
C ASP A 45 -0.27 -14.92 -1.59
N VAL A 46 0.30 -15.92 -2.26
CA VAL A 46 1.36 -15.74 -3.25
C VAL A 46 0.82 -15.03 -4.50
N ALA A 47 -0.34 -15.44 -4.99
CA ALA A 47 -0.99 -14.83 -6.15
C ALA A 47 -1.41 -13.37 -5.89
N GLU A 48 -2.02 -13.05 -4.74
CA GLU A 48 -2.38 -11.67 -4.38
C GLU A 48 -1.15 -10.77 -4.29
N THR A 49 -0.10 -11.25 -3.63
CA THR A 49 1.16 -10.50 -3.51
C THR A 49 1.76 -10.24 -4.88
N PHE A 50 1.74 -11.24 -5.76
CA PHE A 50 2.22 -11.11 -7.12
C PHE A 50 1.43 -10.08 -7.93
N LEU A 51 0.10 -10.13 -7.87
CA LEU A 51 -0.75 -9.18 -8.59
C LEU A 51 -0.56 -7.75 -8.10
N ALA A 52 -0.59 -7.54 -6.78
CA ALA A 52 -0.34 -6.25 -6.17
C ALA A 52 1.06 -5.72 -6.53
N LYS A 53 2.09 -6.58 -6.41
CA LYS A 53 3.48 -6.23 -6.75
C LYS A 53 3.64 -5.80 -8.20
N HIS A 54 2.87 -6.36 -9.12
CA HIS A 54 2.98 -6.04 -10.54
C HIS A 54 1.90 -5.07 -11.05
N ASP A 55 1.07 -4.53 -10.16
CA ASP A 55 -0.06 -3.64 -10.50
C ASP A 55 -1.00 -4.28 -11.53
N LEU A 56 -1.22 -5.59 -11.37
CA LEU A 56 -2.03 -6.40 -12.26
C LEU A 56 -3.48 -6.44 -11.75
N PRO A 57 -4.47 -6.48 -12.64
CA PRO A 57 -5.87 -6.64 -12.27
C PRO A 57 -6.10 -7.86 -11.37
N HIS A 58 -6.84 -7.68 -10.27
CA HIS A 58 -7.18 -8.80 -9.37
C HIS A 58 -8.02 -9.89 -10.06
N SER A 59 -8.59 -9.63 -11.24
CA SER A 59 -9.25 -10.65 -12.08
C SER A 59 -8.33 -11.81 -12.46
N TYR A 60 -7.01 -11.59 -12.45
CA TYR A 60 -6.02 -12.65 -12.68
C TYR A 60 -5.82 -13.55 -11.45
N LEU A 61 -6.38 -13.24 -10.28
CA LEU A 61 -6.11 -13.97 -9.02
C LEU A 61 -6.36 -15.45 -9.20
N GLN A 62 -7.56 -15.83 -9.61
CA GLN A 62 -7.91 -17.25 -9.72
C GLN A 62 -7.08 -17.96 -10.80
N GLN A 63 -6.69 -17.26 -11.87
CA GLN A 63 -5.81 -17.81 -12.90
C GLN A 63 -4.41 -18.10 -12.34
N ILE A 64 -3.82 -17.18 -11.58
CA ILE A 64 -2.50 -17.34 -10.97
C ILE A 64 -2.54 -18.41 -9.86
N VAL A 65 -3.60 -18.45 -9.05
CA VAL A 65 -3.80 -19.50 -8.04
C VAL A 65 -3.86 -20.87 -8.69
N ASN A 66 -4.68 -21.03 -9.74
CA ASN A 66 -4.78 -22.28 -10.47
C ASN A 66 -3.45 -22.68 -11.09
N PHE A 67 -2.71 -21.72 -11.63
CA PHE A 67 -1.38 -21.95 -12.18
C PHE A 67 -0.42 -22.47 -11.11
N ILE A 68 -0.38 -21.86 -9.91
CA ILE A 68 0.47 -22.30 -8.79
C ILE A 68 0.12 -23.74 -8.40
N MET A 69 -1.17 -24.05 -8.22
CA MET A 69 -1.63 -25.38 -7.82
C MET A 69 -1.33 -26.46 -8.87
N GLN A 70 -1.30 -26.10 -10.16
CA GLN A 70 -0.99 -27.03 -11.25
C GLN A 70 0.51 -27.30 -11.41
N ASN A 71 1.36 -26.31 -11.11
CA ASN A 71 2.78 -26.35 -11.49
C ASN A 71 3.74 -26.53 -10.30
N ALA A 72 3.29 -26.34 -9.06
CA ALA A 72 4.11 -26.58 -7.88
C ALA A 72 3.80 -27.95 -7.27
N GLU A 73 4.68 -28.93 -7.48
CA GLU A 73 4.56 -30.27 -6.89
C GLU A 73 4.67 -30.20 -5.36
N GLY A 74 3.73 -30.86 -4.66
CA GLY A 74 3.74 -30.97 -3.20
C GLY A 74 2.88 -29.96 -2.45
N ILE A 75 2.15 -29.08 -3.14
CA ILE A 75 1.08 -28.28 -2.51
C ILE A 75 -0.08 -29.22 -2.18
N SER A 76 -0.10 -29.74 -0.96
CA SER A 76 -1.17 -30.62 -0.48
C SER A 76 -2.41 -29.81 -0.12
N LEU A 77 -3.58 -30.26 -0.61
CA LEU A 77 -4.90 -29.77 -0.21
C LEU A 77 -5.19 -29.97 1.30
N ASP A 78 -4.35 -30.71 2.04
CA ASP A 78 -4.51 -30.97 3.48
C ASP A 78 -4.06 -29.81 4.41
N ALA A 79 -3.63 -28.68 3.86
CA ALA A 79 -3.60 -27.42 4.61
C ALA A 79 -5.02 -26.84 4.86
N SER A 80 -6.07 -27.55 4.46
CA SER A 80 -7.48 -27.25 4.69
C SER A 80 -7.98 -27.62 6.11
N LYS A 81 -7.21 -27.28 7.15
CA LYS A 81 -7.84 -27.05 8.47
C LYS A 81 -8.42 -25.64 8.51
N ALA A 82 -9.62 -25.53 7.96
CA ALA A 82 -10.65 -24.53 8.22
C ALA A 82 -10.18 -23.09 8.50
N ARG A 83 -9.67 -22.41 7.47
CA ARG A 83 -10.05 -21.01 7.25
C ARG A 83 -11.07 -21.02 6.12
N LYS A 84 -12.21 -20.35 6.32
CA LYS A 84 -13.22 -20.15 5.27
C LYS A 84 -12.50 -19.67 4.00
N SER A 85 -12.88 -20.21 2.85
CA SER A 85 -12.33 -19.90 1.52
C SER A 85 -12.71 -18.49 1.04
N GLY A 86 -12.49 -17.49 1.88
CA GLY A 86 -12.86 -16.09 1.66
C GLY A 86 -11.64 -15.20 1.44
N ILE A 87 -11.87 -14.08 0.74
CA ILE A 87 -10.89 -13.01 0.51
C ILE A 87 -10.66 -12.21 1.81
N LEU A 88 -11.61 -12.23 2.75
CA LEU A 88 -11.53 -11.51 4.02
C LEU A 88 -11.01 -12.39 5.18
N PRO A 89 -10.28 -11.81 6.16
CA PRO A 89 -9.85 -10.42 6.21
C PRO A 89 -8.60 -10.18 5.35
N GLN A 90 -8.42 -8.94 4.90
CA GLN A 90 -7.11 -8.50 4.40
C GLN A 90 -6.10 -8.57 5.55
N THR A 91 -4.95 -9.20 5.30
CA THR A 91 -3.89 -9.38 6.33
C THR A 91 -2.56 -8.72 5.96
N LYS A 92 -2.42 -8.25 4.72
CA LYS A 92 -1.21 -7.61 4.21
C LYS A 92 -1.45 -6.15 3.90
N TYR A 93 -0.51 -5.32 4.33
CA TYR A 93 -0.48 -3.91 3.95
C TYR A 93 -0.22 -3.75 2.46
N LEU A 94 -0.80 -2.72 1.88
CA LEU A 94 -0.47 -2.24 0.55
C LEU A 94 0.63 -1.18 0.65
N THR A 95 1.38 -1.00 -0.43
CA THR A 95 2.46 -0.01 -0.50
C THR A 95 2.41 0.77 -1.80
N PHE A 96 2.93 2.00 -1.72
CA PHE A 96 3.35 2.83 -2.84
C PHE A 96 4.87 2.94 -2.82
N ASP A 97 5.61 1.85 -2.75
CA ASP A 97 7.09 1.86 -2.62
C ASP A 97 7.82 1.95 -3.96
N LYS A 98 7.15 1.65 -5.08
CA LYS A 98 7.73 1.75 -6.42
C LYS A 98 8.19 3.17 -6.73
N ALA A 99 9.49 3.33 -6.92
CA ALA A 99 10.12 4.58 -7.33
C ALA A 99 11.04 4.34 -8.53
N ASP A 100 10.94 5.21 -9.52
CA ASP A 100 11.86 5.24 -10.66
C ASP A 100 13.06 6.10 -10.26
N GLN A 101 14.15 5.45 -9.85
CA GLN A 101 15.35 6.12 -9.36
C GLN A 101 15.93 7.08 -10.41
N ALA A 102 15.91 6.71 -11.70
CA ALA A 102 16.40 7.57 -12.76
C ALA A 102 15.56 8.85 -12.89
N LYS A 103 14.22 8.75 -12.75
CA LYS A 103 13.34 9.92 -12.71
C LYS A 103 13.57 10.78 -11.47
N LEU A 104 13.78 10.18 -10.28
CA LEU A 104 14.08 10.93 -9.06
C LEU A 104 15.41 11.69 -9.18
N ILE A 105 16.46 11.05 -9.69
CA ILE A 105 17.77 11.68 -9.94
C ILE A 105 17.63 12.84 -10.93
N ALA A 106 16.93 12.61 -12.06
CA ALA A 106 16.71 13.64 -13.07
C ALA A 106 15.89 14.82 -12.53
N ALA A 107 14.84 14.53 -11.74
CA ALA A 107 14.03 15.55 -11.09
C ALA A 107 14.84 16.36 -10.08
N PHE A 108 15.63 15.70 -9.22
CA PHE A 108 16.51 16.35 -8.26
C PHE A 108 17.48 17.31 -8.95
N LYS A 109 18.25 16.82 -9.94
CA LYS A 109 19.21 17.66 -10.69
C LYS A 109 18.52 18.87 -11.32
N LYS A 110 17.36 18.67 -11.95
CA LYS A 110 16.60 19.73 -12.63
C LYS A 110 16.01 20.76 -11.68
N LEU A 111 15.51 20.34 -10.52
CA LEU A 111 14.83 21.23 -9.57
C LEU A 111 15.82 21.93 -8.64
N ASN A 112 16.93 21.28 -8.30
CA ASN A 112 17.97 21.86 -7.45
C ASN A 112 18.58 23.11 -8.10
N VAL A 113 18.92 23.07 -9.40
CA VAL A 113 19.48 24.23 -10.13
C VAL A 113 18.52 25.41 -10.25
N LYS A 114 17.22 25.21 -9.99
CA LYS A 114 16.22 26.29 -10.00
C LYS A 114 16.09 26.99 -8.66
N GLN A 115 16.63 26.41 -7.59
CA GLN A 115 16.58 27.03 -6.28
C GLN A 115 17.57 28.20 -6.18
N PRO A 116 17.28 29.20 -5.33
CA PRO A 116 18.27 30.18 -4.87
C PRO A 116 19.56 29.51 -4.41
N ALA A 117 20.70 30.15 -4.63
CA ALA A 117 22.02 29.55 -4.40
C ALA A 117 22.22 29.06 -2.94
N ASP A 118 21.61 29.73 -1.97
CA ASP A 118 21.61 29.39 -0.55
C ASP A 118 20.69 28.21 -0.19
N LYS A 119 19.81 27.79 -1.10
CA LYS A 119 18.89 26.66 -0.96
C LYS A 119 19.25 25.45 -1.84
N GLN A 120 20.30 25.55 -2.64
CA GLN A 120 20.77 24.43 -3.45
C GLN A 120 21.45 23.40 -2.55
N ILE A 121 21.04 22.15 -2.69
CA ILE A 121 21.59 21.01 -1.95
C ILE A 121 22.89 20.58 -2.66
N SER A 122 23.97 20.49 -1.89
CA SER A 122 25.32 20.23 -2.39
C SER A 122 25.59 18.74 -2.66
N GLU A 123 24.82 17.89 -2.01
CA GLU A 123 24.91 16.45 -1.99
C GLU A 123 24.66 15.88 -3.39
N ASN A 124 25.51 14.94 -3.80
CA ASN A 124 25.28 14.19 -5.02
C ASN A 124 24.25 13.09 -4.76
N PHE A 125 22.97 13.42 -4.94
CA PHE A 125 21.85 12.52 -4.71
C PHE A 125 21.97 11.16 -5.43
N GLU A 126 22.53 11.13 -6.64
CA GLU A 126 22.78 9.88 -7.38
C GLU A 126 23.84 9.02 -6.68
N THR A 127 24.90 9.64 -6.14
CA THR A 127 25.90 8.91 -5.35
C THR A 127 25.28 8.37 -4.07
N LEU A 128 24.45 9.15 -3.37
CA LEU A 128 23.77 8.70 -2.15
C LEU A 128 22.88 7.48 -2.42
N LEU A 129 22.11 7.49 -3.50
CA LEU A 129 21.29 6.35 -3.93
C LEU A 129 22.13 5.12 -4.25
N ASN A 130 23.23 5.30 -5.02
CA ASN A 130 24.12 4.19 -5.39
C ASN A 130 24.86 3.59 -4.19
N CYS A 131 25.11 4.39 -3.16
CA CYS A 131 25.74 3.95 -1.91
C CYS A 131 24.73 3.46 -0.87
N GLU A 132 23.42 3.51 -1.15
CA GLU A 132 22.35 3.16 -0.22
C GLU A 132 22.45 3.93 1.13
N ASP A 133 22.93 5.17 1.09
CA ASP A 133 23.04 6.03 2.28
C ASP A 133 21.67 6.67 2.62
N TYR A 134 20.77 5.85 3.14
CA TYR A 134 19.39 6.26 3.42
C TYR A 134 19.28 7.34 4.49
N ASP A 135 20.24 7.45 5.41
CA ASP A 135 20.27 8.52 6.41
C ASP A 135 20.63 9.88 5.75
N ALA A 136 21.54 9.91 4.78
CA ALA A 136 21.80 11.10 3.98
C ALA A 136 20.64 11.43 3.03
N ILE A 137 20.06 10.42 2.36
CA ILE A 137 18.90 10.62 1.47
C ILE A 137 17.71 11.18 2.26
N HIS A 138 17.50 10.70 3.49
CA HIS A 138 16.47 11.22 4.39
C HIS A 138 16.69 12.71 4.67
N ARG A 139 17.91 13.11 5.05
CA ARG A 139 18.24 14.54 5.27
C ARG A 139 17.99 15.39 4.04
N VAL A 140 18.41 14.92 2.85
CA VAL A 140 18.11 15.60 1.58
C VAL A 140 16.60 15.77 1.37
N ALA A 141 15.79 14.75 1.67
CA ALA A 141 14.34 14.85 1.55
C ALA A 141 13.76 15.90 2.51
N LEU A 142 14.23 15.95 3.75
CA LEU A 142 13.83 16.95 4.74
C LEU A 142 14.22 18.37 4.30
N ASP A 143 15.47 18.56 3.87
CA ASP A 143 15.98 19.86 3.39
C ASP A 143 15.14 20.38 2.21
N ILE A 144 14.75 19.50 1.27
CA ILE A 144 13.84 19.87 0.17
C ILE A 144 12.48 20.32 0.73
N ILE A 145 11.89 19.56 1.63
CA ILE A 145 10.55 19.86 2.17
C ILE A 145 10.55 21.18 2.93
N GLU A 146 11.59 21.47 3.69
CA GLU A 146 11.67 22.67 4.53
C GLU A 146 12.06 23.91 3.72
N THR A 147 13.08 23.81 2.87
CA THR A 147 13.75 25.00 2.30
C THR A 147 13.28 25.37 0.89
N TRP A 148 12.90 24.40 0.06
CA TRP A 148 12.55 24.67 -1.34
C TRP A 148 11.20 25.39 -1.48
N GLU A 149 11.02 26.04 -2.63
CA GLU A 149 9.76 26.72 -2.98
C GLU A 149 8.58 25.73 -3.13
N ALA A 150 7.36 26.18 -2.81
CA ALA A 150 6.18 25.33 -2.59
C ALA A 150 5.83 24.39 -3.77
N ASP A 151 6.07 24.81 -5.02
CA ASP A 151 5.80 24.02 -6.23
C ASP A 151 6.81 22.88 -6.45
N THR A 152 7.96 22.93 -5.78
CA THR A 152 9.05 21.95 -5.91
C THR A 152 9.22 21.03 -4.70
N LYS A 153 8.61 21.36 -3.55
CA LYS A 153 8.63 20.54 -2.31
C LYS A 153 8.14 19.10 -2.52
N LEU A 154 7.27 18.86 -3.51
CA LEU A 154 6.73 17.53 -3.80
C LEU A 154 7.83 16.48 -3.99
N LEU A 155 9.00 16.85 -4.53
CA LEU A 155 10.11 15.92 -4.71
C LEU A 155 10.60 15.37 -3.37
N GLY A 156 10.70 16.20 -2.33
CA GLY A 156 11.15 15.76 -1.01
C GLY A 156 10.18 14.75 -0.39
N PHE A 157 8.87 15.00 -0.50
CA PHE A 157 7.85 14.02 -0.11
C PHE A 157 7.95 12.72 -0.92
N ASP A 158 8.23 12.81 -2.22
CA ASP A 158 8.35 11.63 -3.09
C ASP A 158 9.58 10.77 -2.77
N ILE A 159 10.71 11.42 -2.46
CA ILE A 159 11.93 10.76 -1.99
C ILE A 159 11.65 10.08 -0.65
N LEU A 160 11.09 10.81 0.33
CA LEU A 160 10.79 10.27 1.65
C LEU A 160 9.85 9.06 1.54
N ARG A 161 8.81 9.16 0.70
CA ARG A 161 7.88 8.08 0.39
C ARG A 161 8.59 6.82 -0.12
N ALA A 162 9.59 6.97 -0.97
CA ALA A 162 10.34 5.85 -1.54
C ALA A 162 11.26 5.15 -0.53
N ILE A 163 11.79 5.87 0.46
CA ILE A 163 12.78 5.33 1.40
C ILE A 163 12.26 5.09 2.82
N ILE A 164 11.02 5.45 3.14
CA ILE A 164 10.50 5.44 4.53
C ILE A 164 10.63 4.07 5.22
N VAL A 165 10.55 2.97 4.48
CA VAL A 165 10.70 1.61 5.04
C VAL A 165 12.16 1.21 5.31
N LEU A 166 13.12 2.00 4.81
CA LEU A 166 14.56 1.76 4.87
C LEU A 166 15.25 2.64 5.93
N ILE A 167 14.52 3.59 6.53
CA ILE A 167 15.05 4.51 7.54
C ILE A 167 14.57 4.16 8.95
N LYS A 168 15.29 4.71 9.93
CA LYS A 168 14.89 4.73 11.33
C LYS A 168 13.91 5.88 11.60
N PRO A 169 13.05 5.77 12.63
CA PRO A 169 12.16 6.86 12.98
C PRO A 169 12.98 8.08 13.38
N SER A 170 12.55 9.26 12.94
CA SER A 170 13.17 10.53 13.31
C SER A 170 12.15 11.47 13.94
N ALA A 171 12.62 12.41 14.75
CA ALA A 171 11.74 13.36 15.44
C ALA A 171 11.07 14.34 14.47
N GLU A 172 11.68 14.55 13.31
CA GLU A 172 11.26 15.45 12.24
C GLU A 172 10.13 14.88 11.39
N LEU A 173 9.92 13.56 11.40
CA LEU A 173 8.94 12.90 10.55
C LEU A 173 7.50 13.39 10.80
N PHE A 174 7.10 13.54 12.07
CA PHE A 174 5.75 14.01 12.43
C PHE A 174 5.49 15.47 12.02
N PRO A 175 6.37 16.44 12.33
CA PRO A 175 6.25 17.81 11.81
C PRO A 175 6.10 17.88 10.28
N ILE A 176 6.85 17.05 9.56
CA ILE A 176 6.81 16.99 8.09
C ILE A 176 5.49 16.43 7.58
N ILE A 177 5.01 15.35 8.20
CA ILE A 177 3.68 14.78 7.88
C ILE A 177 2.59 15.82 8.12
N ARG A 178 2.64 16.53 9.25
CA ARG A 178 1.68 17.60 9.55
C ARG A 178 1.72 18.70 8.49
N THR A 179 2.92 19.14 8.11
CA THR A 179 3.12 20.15 7.06
C THR A 179 2.46 19.72 5.76
N GLY A 180 2.58 18.44 5.38
CA GLY A 180 1.99 17.89 4.17
C GLY A 180 0.47 17.67 4.22
N LEU A 181 -0.17 17.78 5.38
CA LEU A 181 -1.61 17.55 5.58
C LEU A 181 -2.41 18.84 5.89
N GLU A 182 -1.75 19.92 6.28
CA GLU A 182 -2.38 21.21 6.61
C GLU A 182 -2.74 22.04 5.37
N ALA A 183 -3.76 22.91 5.51
CA ALA A 183 -4.27 23.80 4.46
C ALA A 183 -3.34 24.98 4.10
N ASN A 184 -2.10 24.99 4.62
CA ASN A 184 -1.17 26.12 4.62
C ASN A 184 -0.39 26.29 3.29
N GLY A 185 -1.08 26.17 2.15
CA GLY A 185 -0.52 26.51 0.83
C GLY A 185 0.14 25.37 0.06
N LEU A 186 -0.10 24.11 0.44
CA LEU A 186 0.38 22.94 -0.30
C LEU A 186 -0.74 22.31 -1.15
N THR A 187 -0.35 21.67 -2.25
CA THR A 187 -1.29 21.16 -3.26
C THR A 187 -1.89 19.80 -2.86
N PRO A 188 -3.05 19.39 -3.44
CA PRO A 188 -3.57 18.03 -3.26
C PRO A 188 -2.58 16.92 -3.62
N LYS A 189 -1.58 17.20 -4.46
CA LYS A 189 -0.49 16.27 -4.79
C LYS A 189 0.45 16.03 -3.61
N ILE A 190 0.75 17.07 -2.84
CA ILE A 190 1.57 16.94 -1.62
C ILE A 190 0.77 16.17 -0.57
N GLN A 191 -0.50 16.52 -0.35
CA GLN A 191 -1.36 15.76 0.58
C GLN A 191 -1.42 14.27 0.20
N MET A 192 -1.62 13.97 -1.08
CA MET A 192 -1.56 12.60 -1.60
C MET A 192 -0.21 11.93 -1.33
N MET A 193 0.91 12.60 -1.60
CA MET A 193 2.24 12.02 -1.37
C MET A 193 2.53 11.80 0.12
N THR A 194 2.10 12.71 0.99
CA THR A 194 2.20 12.57 2.45
C THR A 194 1.42 11.35 2.94
N ILE A 195 0.21 11.13 2.41
CA ILE A 195 -0.56 9.92 2.73
C ILE A 195 0.14 8.66 2.21
N ARG A 196 0.84 8.72 1.07
CA ARG A 196 1.67 7.58 0.60
C ARG A 196 2.86 7.30 1.50
N ILE A 197 3.49 8.32 2.10
CA ILE A 197 4.51 8.12 3.14
C ILE A 197 3.89 7.33 4.29
N LEU A 198 2.74 7.78 4.80
CA LEU A 198 2.02 7.10 5.88
C LEU A 198 1.67 5.64 5.54
N ILE A 199 1.18 5.37 4.32
CA ILE A 199 0.89 4.02 3.85
C ILE A 199 2.15 3.13 3.89
N ASN A 200 3.24 3.60 3.32
CA ASN A 200 4.49 2.85 3.31
C ASN A 200 5.04 2.63 4.73
N THR A 201 4.82 3.58 5.65
CA THR A 201 5.23 3.47 7.05
C THR A 201 4.65 2.23 7.73
N PHE A 202 3.45 1.74 7.38
CA PHE A 202 2.94 0.46 7.95
C PHE A 202 3.92 -0.71 7.75
N SER A 203 4.72 -0.69 6.68
CA SER A 203 5.71 -1.71 6.36
C SER A 203 7.10 -1.43 6.94
N ALA A 204 7.31 -0.31 7.65
CA ALA A 204 8.58 0.03 8.27
C ALA A 204 8.82 -0.83 9.52
N LYS A 205 9.77 -1.77 9.41
CA LYS A 205 10.01 -2.79 10.44
C LYS A 205 10.45 -2.17 11.76
N GLY A 206 9.78 -2.56 12.83
CA GLY A 206 10.15 -2.22 14.21
C GLY A 206 9.52 -0.93 14.75
N TRP A 207 9.05 -0.01 13.91
CA TRP A 207 8.52 1.29 14.36
C TRP A 207 7.27 1.76 13.62
N GLY A 208 7.04 1.29 12.39
CA GLY A 208 5.95 1.76 11.54
C GLY A 208 4.55 1.52 12.13
N GLU A 209 4.26 0.28 12.50
CA GLU A 209 3.00 -0.08 13.16
C GLU A 209 2.82 0.67 14.49
N GLN A 210 3.90 0.87 15.26
CA GLN A 210 3.84 1.61 16.54
C GLN A 210 3.42 3.06 16.33
N MET A 211 3.92 3.69 15.28
CA MET A 211 3.51 5.05 14.91
C MET A 211 2.03 5.11 14.51
N MET A 212 1.55 4.11 13.76
CA MET A 212 0.14 4.07 13.31
C MET A 212 -0.84 3.66 14.41
N LEU A 213 -0.36 3.16 15.55
CA LEU A 213 -1.17 2.86 16.73
C LEU A 213 -1.49 4.12 17.56
N ASP A 214 -0.91 5.27 17.24
CA ASP A 214 -1.30 6.54 17.85
C ASP A 214 -2.70 6.94 17.39
N GLU A 215 -3.67 6.95 18.30
CA GLU A 215 -5.06 7.29 17.97
C GLU A 215 -5.19 8.72 17.43
N ASP A 216 -4.34 9.66 17.86
CA ASP A 216 -4.44 11.07 17.47
C ASP A 216 -4.06 11.28 15.99
N ILE A 217 -3.32 10.33 15.39
CA ILE A 217 -2.89 10.43 13.99
C ILE A 217 -4.08 10.47 13.03
N LEU A 218 -5.19 9.80 13.36
CA LEU A 218 -6.38 9.81 12.52
C LEU A 218 -7.00 11.20 12.42
N ASP A 219 -6.98 11.98 13.50
CA ASP A 219 -7.50 13.35 13.48
C ASP A 219 -6.57 14.31 12.73
N ILE A 220 -5.27 14.02 12.73
CA ILE A 220 -4.26 14.75 11.92
C ILE A 220 -4.46 14.47 10.43
N ILE A 221 -4.83 13.24 10.06
CA ILE A 221 -4.99 12.82 8.66
C ILE A 221 -6.35 13.24 8.11
N PHE A 222 -7.43 12.88 8.79
CA PHE A 222 -8.81 13.00 8.29
C PHE A 222 -9.44 14.35 8.66
N THR A 223 -8.79 15.42 8.23
CA THR A 223 -9.23 16.81 8.45
C THR A 223 -10.29 17.26 7.43
N ASP A 224 -11.01 18.33 7.74
CA ASP A 224 -11.96 18.95 6.79
C ASP A 224 -11.28 19.33 5.46
N TYR A 225 -10.02 19.73 5.51
CA TYR A 225 -9.22 20.04 4.32
C TYR A 225 -9.01 18.80 3.42
N LEU A 226 -8.76 17.61 4.00
CA LEU A 226 -8.71 16.37 3.23
C LEU A 226 -10.05 16.09 2.55
N TYR A 227 -11.16 16.21 3.28
CA TYR A 227 -12.51 15.98 2.74
C TYR A 227 -12.86 16.97 1.63
N GLU A 228 -12.47 18.23 1.76
CA GLU A 228 -12.64 19.25 0.73
C GLU A 228 -11.87 18.89 -0.55
N ASN A 229 -10.61 18.44 -0.42
CA ASN A 229 -9.80 18.02 -1.56
C ASN A 229 -10.30 16.74 -2.22
N LEU A 230 -10.78 15.77 -1.44
CA LEU A 230 -11.42 14.54 -1.94
C LEU A 230 -12.73 14.82 -2.68
N SER A 231 -13.42 15.91 -2.33
CA SER A 231 -14.64 16.37 -3.00
C SER A 231 -14.35 17.09 -4.33
N LYS A 232 -13.07 17.29 -4.67
CA LYS A 232 -12.61 17.80 -5.96
C LYS A 232 -12.05 16.63 -6.77
N ASP A 233 -11.90 16.80 -8.09
CA ASP A 233 -11.28 15.80 -8.98
C ASP A 233 -9.75 15.69 -8.76
N ALA A 234 -9.35 15.43 -7.51
CA ALA A 234 -7.98 15.31 -7.08
C ALA A 234 -7.46 13.92 -7.47
N LYS A 235 -6.98 13.79 -8.71
CA LYS A 235 -6.46 12.54 -9.27
C LYS A 235 -5.52 11.82 -8.29
N PHE A 236 -5.74 10.51 -8.14
CA PHE A 236 -5.02 9.61 -7.23
C PHE A 236 -5.20 9.82 -5.72
N LEU A 237 -5.77 10.95 -5.26
CA LEU A 237 -6.05 11.15 -3.84
C LEU A 237 -7.11 10.16 -3.32
N PRO A 238 -8.26 9.92 -4.01
CA PRO A 238 -9.25 8.91 -3.62
C PRO A 238 -8.64 7.54 -3.34
N ILE A 239 -7.91 6.99 -4.32
CA ILE A 239 -7.34 5.66 -4.20
C ILE A 239 -6.30 5.59 -3.07
N THR A 240 -5.51 6.65 -2.92
CA THR A 240 -4.50 6.75 -1.86
C THR A 240 -5.17 6.75 -0.48
N VAL A 241 -6.22 7.55 -0.27
CA VAL A 241 -6.96 7.57 1.00
C VAL A 241 -7.65 6.23 1.28
N SER A 242 -8.30 5.62 0.28
CA SER A 242 -8.91 4.31 0.45
C SER A 242 -7.90 3.21 0.80
N THR A 243 -6.66 3.34 0.31
CA THR A 243 -5.55 2.42 0.66
C THR A 243 -5.16 2.58 2.12
N LEU A 244 -4.98 3.83 2.57
CA LEU A 244 -4.64 4.12 3.96
C LEU A 244 -5.69 3.52 4.90
N VAL A 245 -6.98 3.69 4.58
CA VAL A 245 -8.08 3.11 5.37
C VAL A 245 -8.02 1.58 5.39
N LEU A 246 -7.68 0.95 4.26
CA LEU A 246 -7.50 -0.50 4.21
C LEU A 246 -6.33 -0.97 5.08
N ASP A 247 -5.18 -0.28 5.04
CA ASP A 247 -4.03 -0.62 5.87
C ASP A 247 -4.32 -0.43 7.37
N TYR A 248 -5.07 0.61 7.73
CA TYR A 248 -5.61 0.71 9.08
C TYR A 248 -6.55 -0.44 9.42
N ALA A 249 -7.43 -0.87 8.51
CA ALA A 249 -8.30 -2.02 8.76
C ALA A 249 -7.49 -3.30 9.01
N VAL A 250 -6.40 -3.51 8.27
CA VAL A 250 -5.44 -4.60 8.49
C VAL A 250 -4.80 -4.48 9.88
N LEU A 251 -4.30 -3.29 10.25
CA LEU A 251 -3.69 -3.04 11.56
C LEU A 251 -4.68 -3.29 12.71
N VAL A 252 -5.90 -2.78 12.58
CA VAL A 252 -6.99 -2.95 13.56
C VAL A 252 -7.35 -4.41 13.72
N ASN A 253 -7.48 -5.17 12.62
CA ASN A 253 -7.76 -6.59 12.66
C ASN A 253 -6.58 -7.36 13.31
N LYS A 254 -5.34 -7.04 12.93
CA LYS A 254 -4.12 -7.67 13.46
C LYS A 254 -4.01 -7.53 14.98
N PHE A 255 -4.29 -6.35 15.52
CA PHE A 255 -4.13 -6.03 16.94
C PHE A 255 -5.44 -6.00 17.74
N GLN A 256 -6.57 -6.35 17.11
CA GLN A 256 -7.89 -6.43 17.74
C GLN A 256 -8.34 -5.10 18.40
N LEU A 257 -8.17 -3.98 17.70
CA LEU A 257 -8.33 -2.62 18.23
C LEU A 257 -9.77 -2.10 18.11
N THR A 258 -10.64 -2.45 19.05
CA THR A 258 -12.06 -2.03 19.06
C THR A 258 -12.31 -0.52 18.97
N LYS A 259 -11.52 0.30 19.68
CA LYS A 259 -11.67 1.76 19.62
C LYS A 259 -11.36 2.31 18.23
N PHE A 260 -10.25 1.88 17.64
CA PHE A 260 -9.87 2.23 16.27
C PHE A 260 -10.91 1.75 15.25
N GLN A 261 -11.48 0.54 15.42
CA GLN A 261 -12.53 0.03 14.54
C GLN A 261 -13.69 1.02 14.43
N ASN A 262 -14.22 1.50 15.55
CA ASN A 262 -15.35 2.44 15.56
C ASN A 262 -15.01 3.77 14.87
N ARG A 263 -13.80 4.29 15.11
CA ARG A 263 -13.33 5.52 14.44
C ARG A 263 -13.17 5.31 12.94
N LEU A 264 -12.60 4.18 12.53
CA LEU A 264 -12.40 3.87 11.12
C LEU A 264 -13.71 3.65 10.38
N LEU A 265 -14.70 3.00 11.02
CA LEU A 265 -16.06 2.90 10.49
C LEU A 265 -16.70 4.29 10.30
N THR A 266 -16.54 5.20 11.27
CA THR A 266 -17.02 6.58 11.15
C THR A 266 -16.35 7.33 9.99
N ILE A 267 -15.05 7.12 9.78
CA ILE A 267 -14.31 7.68 8.64
C ILE A 267 -14.84 7.10 7.33
N ILE A 268 -15.04 5.78 7.24
CA ILE A 268 -15.58 5.11 6.06
C ILE A 268 -16.97 5.66 5.72
N GLU A 269 -17.85 5.85 6.71
CA GLU A 269 -19.19 6.43 6.49
C GLU A 269 -19.12 7.80 5.82
N LYS A 270 -18.15 8.65 6.19
CA LYS A 270 -17.94 9.93 5.51
C LYS A 270 -17.38 9.73 4.10
N LEU A 271 -16.36 8.89 3.94
CA LEU A 271 -15.67 8.69 2.66
C LEU A 271 -16.59 8.14 1.56
N VAL A 272 -17.51 7.22 1.88
CA VAL A 272 -18.46 6.66 0.90
C VAL A 272 -19.48 7.68 0.39
N THR A 273 -19.60 8.85 1.01
CA THR A 273 -20.43 9.95 0.49
C THR A 273 -19.72 10.78 -0.56
N ILE A 274 -18.40 10.62 -0.73
CA ILE A 274 -17.60 11.42 -1.65
C ILE A 274 -17.72 10.87 -3.07
N PRO A 275 -18.24 11.65 -4.05
CA PRO A 275 -18.49 11.15 -5.39
C PRO A 275 -17.24 10.65 -6.12
N TYR A 276 -16.09 11.29 -5.93
CA TYR A 276 -14.84 10.89 -6.59
C TYR A 276 -14.24 9.60 -6.03
N ILE A 277 -14.54 9.24 -4.78
CA ILE A 277 -14.21 7.91 -4.23
C ILE A 277 -15.13 6.86 -4.85
N MET A 278 -16.43 7.13 -4.90
CA MET A 278 -17.42 6.16 -5.38
C MET A 278 -17.52 6.07 -6.91
N LYS A 279 -16.84 6.94 -7.66
CA LYS A 279 -16.68 6.83 -9.12
C LYS A 279 -15.47 6.01 -9.53
N ASP A 280 -14.51 5.83 -8.63
CA ASP A 280 -13.30 5.08 -8.89
C ASP A 280 -13.44 3.66 -8.32
N ASP A 281 -13.58 2.67 -9.20
CA ASP A 281 -13.84 1.27 -8.83
C ASP A 281 -12.78 0.71 -7.87
N GLU A 282 -11.51 1.13 -8.00
CA GLU A 282 -10.44 0.69 -7.10
C GLU A 282 -10.59 1.32 -5.71
N SER A 283 -10.90 2.62 -5.63
CA SER A 283 -11.10 3.33 -4.37
C SER A 283 -12.30 2.78 -3.60
N ALA A 284 -13.42 2.56 -4.30
CA ALA A 284 -14.61 1.96 -3.73
C ALA A 284 -14.35 0.52 -3.28
N TYR A 285 -13.65 -0.28 -4.10
CA TYR A 285 -13.31 -1.65 -3.74
C TYR A 285 -12.45 -1.72 -2.47
N ARG A 286 -11.41 -0.87 -2.35
CA ARG A 286 -10.56 -0.82 -1.15
C ARG A 286 -11.35 -0.45 0.10
N LEU A 287 -12.31 0.47 0.02
CA LEU A 287 -13.18 0.78 1.17
C LEU A 287 -14.11 -0.39 1.53
N LEU A 288 -14.66 -1.10 0.55
CA LEU A 288 -15.49 -2.27 0.81
C LEU A 288 -14.69 -3.41 1.47
N VAL A 289 -13.47 -3.67 0.99
CA VAL A 289 -12.55 -4.64 1.62
C VAL A 289 -12.17 -4.18 3.03
N SER A 290 -12.02 -2.87 3.27
CA SER A 290 -11.78 -2.31 4.61
C SER A 290 -12.94 -2.63 5.55
N VAL A 291 -14.19 -2.39 5.12
CA VAL A 291 -15.40 -2.77 5.88
C VAL A 291 -15.39 -4.25 6.21
N GLY A 292 -15.09 -5.11 5.23
CA GLY A 292 -15.05 -6.55 5.44
C GLY A 292 -13.95 -7.00 6.40
N THR A 293 -12.78 -6.41 6.31
CA THR A 293 -11.65 -6.67 7.20
C THR A 293 -11.97 -6.27 8.64
N LEU A 294 -12.66 -5.15 8.84
CA LEU A 294 -13.16 -4.72 10.15
C LEU A 294 -14.29 -5.62 10.66
N ASN A 295 -15.20 -6.05 9.79
CA ASN A 295 -16.29 -6.97 10.14
C ASN A 295 -15.78 -8.32 10.64
N TYR A 296 -14.69 -8.82 10.07
CA TYR A 296 -14.11 -10.10 10.50
C TYR A 296 -13.60 -10.10 11.96
N MET A 297 -13.26 -8.92 12.52
CA MET A 297 -12.71 -8.80 13.87
C MET A 297 -13.77 -9.03 14.97
N HIS A 298 -14.76 -8.15 15.05
CA HIS A 298 -15.81 -8.18 16.08
C HIS A 298 -17.24 -8.14 15.52
N GLY A 299 -17.39 -8.28 14.20
CA GLY A 299 -18.65 -8.00 13.52
C GLY A 299 -18.95 -6.51 13.47
N ILE A 300 -19.71 -6.11 12.47
CA ILE A 300 -20.33 -4.78 12.38
C ILE A 300 -21.82 -4.97 12.67
N GLN A 301 -22.38 -4.14 13.56
CA GLN A 301 -23.79 -4.25 13.94
C GLN A 301 -24.74 -3.97 12.76
N ASP A 302 -24.51 -2.87 12.03
CA ASP A 302 -25.33 -2.47 10.89
C ASP A 302 -24.57 -2.70 9.57
N LYS A 303 -24.43 -3.98 9.19
CA LYS A 303 -23.78 -4.37 7.93
C LYS A 303 -24.45 -3.71 6.72
N THR A 304 -25.77 -3.58 6.73
CA THR A 304 -26.56 -3.02 5.62
C THR A 304 -26.17 -1.58 5.33
N LYS A 305 -25.97 -0.76 6.36
CA LYS A 305 -25.49 0.62 6.21
C LYS A 305 -24.17 0.72 5.44
N PHE A 306 -23.23 -0.19 5.70
CA PHE A 306 -21.93 -0.20 5.05
C PHE A 306 -21.94 -0.88 3.67
N LEU A 307 -22.91 -1.73 3.38
CA LEU A 307 -23.07 -2.38 2.08
C LEU A 307 -23.87 -1.53 1.08
N ALA A 308 -24.83 -0.74 1.54
CA ALA A 308 -25.73 0.04 0.70
C ALA A 308 -25.02 0.98 -0.30
N PRO A 309 -23.94 1.71 0.07
CA PRO A 309 -23.21 2.57 -0.88
C PRO A 309 -22.61 1.80 -2.06
N PHE A 310 -22.38 0.49 -1.90
CA PHE A 310 -21.74 -0.35 -2.92
C PHE A 310 -22.73 -1.17 -3.75
N ALA A 311 -24.04 -0.97 -3.58
CA ALA A 311 -25.08 -1.76 -4.25
C ALA A 311 -24.97 -1.73 -5.79
N ASN A 312 -24.49 -0.61 -6.35
CA ASN A 312 -24.37 -0.42 -7.80
C ASN A 312 -23.12 -1.07 -8.41
N PHE A 313 -22.15 -1.51 -7.60
CA PHE A 313 -20.96 -2.21 -8.08
C PHE A 313 -21.26 -3.69 -8.27
N LYS A 314 -21.43 -4.10 -9.53
CA LYS A 314 -21.85 -5.45 -9.94
C LYS A 314 -20.71 -6.37 -10.39
N GLY A 315 -19.47 -5.86 -10.41
CA GLY A 315 -18.31 -6.68 -10.76
C GLY A 315 -18.17 -7.85 -9.80
N GLU A 316 -17.77 -9.02 -10.31
CA GLU A 316 -17.66 -10.27 -9.54
C GLU A 316 -16.92 -10.07 -8.22
N ARG A 317 -15.79 -9.33 -8.25
CA ARG A 317 -15.00 -9.00 -7.06
C ARG A 317 -15.80 -8.30 -5.97
N PHE A 318 -16.73 -7.41 -6.32
CA PHE A 318 -17.55 -6.70 -5.34
C PHE A 318 -18.62 -7.62 -4.76
N GLU A 319 -19.24 -8.46 -5.59
CA GLU A 319 -20.25 -9.41 -5.14
C GLU A 319 -19.67 -10.43 -4.15
N VAL A 320 -18.45 -10.93 -4.39
CA VAL A 320 -17.76 -11.83 -3.47
C VAL A 320 -17.58 -11.17 -2.10
N ILE A 321 -17.03 -9.95 -2.05
CA ILE A 321 -16.81 -9.25 -0.78
C ILE A 321 -18.13 -8.91 -0.08
N LYS A 322 -19.15 -8.41 -0.82
CA LYS A 322 -20.47 -8.11 -0.25
C LYS A 322 -21.13 -9.35 0.37
N LYS A 323 -20.98 -10.51 -0.28
CA LYS A 323 -21.47 -11.79 0.22
C LYS A 323 -20.75 -12.20 1.50
N GLU A 324 -19.41 -12.16 1.52
CA GLU A 324 -18.62 -12.51 2.71
C GLU A 324 -18.92 -11.59 3.91
N ILE A 325 -19.21 -10.30 3.68
CA ILE A 325 -19.63 -9.39 4.75
C ILE A 325 -21.01 -9.76 5.29
N SER A 326 -21.92 -10.17 4.41
CA SER A 326 -23.32 -10.47 4.76
C SER A 326 -23.46 -11.73 5.61
N GLU A 327 -22.66 -12.76 5.33
CA GLU A 327 -22.59 -14.04 6.06
C GLU A 327 -22.08 -13.91 7.51
#